data_AF-A0A2Z6RQK3-F1
#
_entry.id   AF-A0A2Z6RQK3-F1
#
_cell.length_a   1.000
_cell.length_b   1.000
_cell.length_c   1.000
_cell.angle_alpha   90.00
_cell.angle_beta   90.00
_cell.angle_gamma   90.00
#
_symmetry.space_group_name_H-M   'P 1'
#
loop_
_entity.id
_entity.type
_entity.pdbx_description
1 polymer ?
#
loop_
_entity_poly.entity_id
_entity_poly.type
_entity_poly.pdbx_seq_one_letter_code
_entity_poly.pdbx_strand_id
1 'polypeptide(L)'
;MKVLFKCFALLGLAICSTFAFDATTEDDGGQVIPLRTHSIYMPYIDQDLQSRWFDFGADAVINTNKHIRLTHDRQSQTGWLWSRLPITSTNWQVEFEFNIDGQHPTLHGDGMAVWFTSERAKVGPVFGFIDRFEGLGIFFDTYANSRHPHSFPYVMAMIGDGKTEYDHDFDGKKNEVAGCEADIRSKQVATKARITYYKNTYLEVKLQYKAWDQWEPCFTIPNVTIPSVAYLGFTALTGEVSDNHDIISITTNNIVSVPPRSYKPSVRQQDPSSSSWFGLLFILKLIATSAFLGVLVLVYRMYKNQSNKRF
;
A
#
# COMPACT_ATOMS: atom_id res chain seq x y z
N MET A 1 -11.63 60.94 -25.76
CA MET A 1 -12.04 59.52 -25.73
C MET A 1 -11.53 58.83 -27.00
N LYS A 2 -10.22 58.54 -27.04
CA LYS A 2 -9.50 57.78 -28.09
C LYS A 2 -7.99 57.71 -27.75
N VAL A 3 -7.64 57.43 -26.51
CA VAL A 3 -6.27 57.07 -26.08
C VAL A 3 -6.39 56.22 -24.80
N LEU A 4 -6.99 55.04 -24.88
CA LEU A 4 -7.02 54.10 -23.74
C LEU A 4 -7.17 52.63 -24.15
N PHE A 5 -6.77 52.29 -25.38
CA PHE A 5 -6.92 50.94 -25.96
C PHE A 5 -5.62 50.46 -26.64
N LYS A 6 -4.46 50.86 -26.11
CA LYS A 6 -3.13 50.43 -26.61
C LYS A 6 -2.15 49.99 -25.51
N CYS A 7 -2.64 49.54 -24.35
CA CYS A 7 -1.78 48.99 -23.29
C CYS A 7 -2.14 47.57 -22.82
N PHE A 8 -3.04 46.86 -23.52
CA PHE A 8 -3.44 45.49 -23.17
C PHE A 8 -2.96 44.40 -24.15
N ALA A 9 -1.93 44.66 -24.94
CA ALA A 9 -1.45 43.75 -25.98
C ALA A 9 0.06 43.42 -25.91
N LEU A 10 0.68 43.49 -24.73
CA LEU A 10 2.12 43.20 -24.54
C LEU A 10 2.47 42.44 -23.25
N LEU A 11 1.54 41.65 -22.70
CA LEU A 11 1.85 40.65 -21.65
C LEU A 11 1.30 39.29 -22.07
N GLY A 12 1.91 38.71 -23.09
CA GLY A 12 1.53 37.42 -23.62
C GLY A 12 2.73 36.76 -24.28
N LEU A 13 3.73 36.41 -23.46
CA LEU A 13 4.81 35.47 -23.79
C LEU A 13 5.56 35.09 -22.51
N ALA A 14 5.72 33.78 -22.32
CA ALA A 14 6.64 33.11 -21.40
C ALA A 14 6.28 33.07 -19.90
N ILE A 15 5.34 32.18 -19.54
CA ILE A 15 5.56 31.29 -18.40
C ILE A 15 5.47 29.86 -18.93
N CYS A 16 6.66 29.34 -19.24
CA CYS A 16 6.91 27.93 -19.41
C CYS A 16 6.98 27.32 -18.01
N SER A 17 6.11 26.35 -17.74
CA SER A 17 6.47 25.22 -16.90
C SER A 17 5.58 24.08 -17.33
N THR A 18 6.12 23.31 -18.26
CA THR A 18 5.79 21.91 -18.45
C THR A 18 5.64 21.24 -17.09
N PHE A 19 4.41 20.94 -16.69
CA PHE A 19 4.17 19.87 -15.73
C PHE A 19 4.44 18.58 -16.50
N ALA A 20 5.73 18.24 -16.64
CA ALA A 20 6.11 16.86 -16.82
C ALA A 20 5.68 16.17 -15.53
N PHE A 21 4.59 15.40 -15.60
CA PHE A 21 4.31 14.38 -14.61
C PHE A 21 5.51 13.43 -14.67
N ASP A 22 6.45 13.61 -13.74
CA ASP A 22 7.47 12.62 -13.48
C ASP A 22 6.75 11.50 -12.74
N ALA A 23 6.18 10.57 -13.50
CA ALA A 23 5.74 9.30 -12.97
C ALA A 23 7.02 8.55 -12.61
N THR A 24 7.55 8.80 -11.41
CA THR A 24 8.56 7.94 -10.81
C THR A 24 7.87 6.62 -10.49
N THR A 25 7.72 5.75 -11.49
CA THR A 25 7.73 4.33 -11.22
C THR A 25 9.06 4.07 -10.53
N GLU A 26 9.04 3.81 -9.22
CA GLU A 26 10.13 3.10 -8.55
C GLU A 26 10.22 1.70 -9.19
N ASP A 27 10.76 1.67 -10.41
CA ASP A 27 11.25 0.46 -11.06
C ASP A 27 12.59 0.18 -10.38
N ASP A 28 12.52 -0.56 -9.28
CA ASP A 28 13.67 -1.19 -8.66
C ASP A 28 14.31 -2.04 -9.76
N GLY A 29 15.39 -1.53 -10.39
CA GLY A 29 15.91 -1.88 -11.72
C GLY A 29 16.41 -3.32 -11.93
N GLY A 30 15.78 -4.29 -11.29
CA GLY A 30 15.88 -5.70 -11.55
C GLY A 30 15.01 -6.11 -12.75
N GLN A 31 15.58 -6.92 -13.64
CA GLN A 31 14.81 -7.52 -14.71
C GLN A 31 13.83 -8.54 -14.11
N VAL A 32 12.54 -8.22 -14.16
CA VAL A 32 11.46 -9.10 -13.70
C VAL A 32 10.91 -9.96 -14.85
N ILE A 33 10.70 -11.25 -14.60
CA ILE A 33 10.06 -12.18 -15.54
C ILE A 33 8.68 -12.57 -14.96
N PRO A 34 7.57 -12.23 -15.64
CA PRO A 34 6.24 -12.62 -15.19
C PRO A 34 6.05 -14.13 -15.10
N LEU A 35 5.51 -14.61 -13.97
CA LEU A 35 5.18 -16.00 -13.73
C LEU A 35 3.67 -16.22 -13.91
N ARG A 36 3.25 -16.46 -15.16
CA ARG A 36 1.82 -16.66 -15.49
C ARG A 36 1.14 -17.76 -14.67
N THR A 37 1.89 -18.79 -14.28
CA THR A 37 1.41 -19.91 -13.45
C THR A 37 1.06 -19.53 -12.02
N HIS A 38 1.43 -18.33 -11.56
CA HIS A 38 1.17 -17.79 -10.23
C HIS A 38 0.53 -16.41 -10.29
N SER A 39 -0.04 -16.04 -11.43
CA SER A 39 -0.74 -14.78 -11.62
C SER A 39 -2.18 -15.04 -12.05
N ILE A 40 -3.13 -14.38 -11.41
CA ILE A 40 -4.56 -14.50 -11.70
C ILE A 40 -5.20 -13.11 -11.74
N TYR A 41 -6.10 -12.91 -12.68
CA TYR A 41 -6.86 -11.67 -12.87
C TYR A 41 -8.14 -12.04 -13.64
N MET A 42 -9.09 -11.12 -13.70
CA MET A 42 -10.35 -11.36 -14.41
C MET A 42 -10.12 -11.88 -15.85
N PRO A 43 -10.84 -12.91 -16.32
CA PRO A 43 -12.05 -13.48 -15.72
C PRO A 43 -11.84 -14.63 -14.71
N TYR A 44 -10.61 -14.85 -14.23
CA TYR A 44 -10.18 -15.87 -13.24
C TYR A 44 -10.31 -17.34 -13.66
N ILE A 45 -11.28 -17.65 -14.51
CA ILE A 45 -11.63 -18.99 -14.98
C ILE A 45 -11.22 -19.15 -16.44
N ASP A 46 -10.76 -20.36 -16.78
CA ASP A 46 -10.43 -20.77 -18.13
C ASP A 46 -11.60 -21.56 -18.75
N GLN A 47 -11.58 -22.89 -18.63
CA GLN A 47 -12.58 -23.81 -19.19
C GLN A 47 -13.27 -24.58 -18.05
N ASP A 48 -14.52 -24.99 -18.28
CA ASP A 48 -15.31 -25.82 -17.35
C ASP A 48 -15.41 -25.27 -15.92
N LEU A 49 -15.51 -23.94 -15.78
CA LEU A 49 -15.56 -23.25 -14.48
C LEU A 49 -14.31 -23.48 -13.60
N GLN A 50 -13.18 -23.90 -14.18
CA GLN A 50 -11.92 -24.07 -13.50
C GLN A 50 -10.85 -23.08 -13.97
N SER A 51 -9.94 -22.73 -13.06
CA SER A 51 -8.69 -22.06 -13.41
C SER A 51 -7.62 -23.11 -13.75
N ARG A 52 -6.82 -22.86 -14.78
CA ARG A 52 -5.71 -23.74 -15.17
C ARG A 52 -4.63 -23.81 -14.10
N TRP A 53 -4.40 -22.71 -13.39
CA TRP A 53 -3.24 -22.51 -12.52
C TRP A 53 -3.57 -22.44 -11.03
N PHE A 54 -4.84 -22.21 -10.68
CA PHE A 54 -5.29 -22.11 -9.30
C PHE A 54 -6.42 -23.08 -9.02
N ASP A 55 -6.44 -23.62 -7.80
CA ASP A 55 -7.59 -24.29 -7.22
C ASP A 55 -8.25 -23.35 -6.21
N PHE A 56 -9.57 -23.43 -6.08
CA PHE A 56 -10.34 -22.73 -5.06
C PHE A 56 -11.35 -23.68 -4.43
N GLY A 57 -11.79 -23.42 -3.21
CA GLY A 57 -12.75 -24.29 -2.53
C GLY A 57 -13.21 -23.81 -1.17
N ALA A 58 -13.92 -24.70 -0.47
CA ALA A 58 -14.74 -24.40 0.70
C ALA A 58 -15.81 -23.33 0.36
N ASP A 59 -15.92 -22.24 1.12
CA ASP A 59 -16.91 -21.18 0.88
C ASP A 59 -16.49 -20.17 -0.19
N ALA A 60 -15.32 -20.35 -0.81
CA ALA A 60 -14.81 -19.42 -1.81
C ALA A 60 -15.67 -19.43 -3.09
N VAL A 61 -16.02 -18.25 -3.60
CA VAL A 61 -16.83 -18.04 -4.80
C VAL A 61 -16.09 -17.15 -5.79
N ILE A 62 -16.04 -17.57 -7.05
CA ILE A 62 -15.49 -16.75 -8.13
C ILE A 62 -16.61 -15.94 -8.78
N ASN A 63 -16.48 -14.60 -8.74
CA ASN A 63 -17.22 -13.71 -9.61
C ASN A 63 -16.30 -13.29 -10.77
N THR A 64 -16.53 -13.88 -11.95
CA THR A 64 -15.66 -13.72 -13.13
C THR A 64 -15.46 -12.28 -13.58
N ASN A 65 -16.35 -11.36 -13.22
CA ASN A 65 -16.29 -9.97 -13.67
C ASN A 65 -15.87 -8.99 -12.57
N LYS A 66 -15.53 -9.48 -11.38
CA LYS A 66 -15.30 -8.60 -10.23
C LYS A 66 -14.12 -9.04 -9.35
N HIS A 67 -14.20 -10.23 -8.77
CA HIS A 67 -13.28 -10.69 -7.73
C HIS A 67 -13.44 -12.18 -7.42
N ILE A 68 -12.46 -12.74 -6.71
CA ILE A 68 -12.55 -14.04 -6.04
C ILE A 68 -12.86 -13.77 -4.57
N ARG A 69 -14.04 -14.16 -4.11
CA ARG A 69 -14.45 -14.01 -2.71
C ARG A 69 -14.00 -15.23 -1.92
N LEU A 70 -13.14 -15.06 -0.94
CA LEU A 70 -12.72 -16.14 -0.05
C LEU A 70 -13.78 -16.41 1.02
N THR A 71 -14.27 -15.38 1.70
CA THR A 71 -15.43 -15.50 2.61
C THR A 71 -16.43 -14.40 2.35
N HIS A 72 -17.68 -14.68 2.70
CA HIS A 72 -18.75 -13.69 2.74
C HIS A 72 -18.82 -13.05 4.13
N ASP A 73 -19.44 -11.88 4.21
CA ASP A 73 -19.87 -11.25 5.47
C ASP A 73 -21.02 -12.06 6.12
N ARG A 74 -20.65 -13.26 6.59
CA ARG A 74 -21.43 -14.27 7.30
C ARG A 74 -20.50 -14.99 8.28
N GLN A 75 -21.04 -15.42 9.40
CA GLN A 75 -20.32 -16.16 10.43
C GLN A 75 -19.86 -17.53 9.94
N SER A 76 -18.79 -18.05 10.54
CA SER A 76 -18.30 -19.42 10.36
C SER A 76 -18.04 -19.79 8.90
N GLN A 77 -17.40 -18.90 8.15
CA GLN A 77 -16.99 -19.15 6.78
C GLN A 77 -15.51 -19.48 6.71
N THR A 78 -15.12 -20.30 5.74
CA THR A 78 -13.73 -20.56 5.41
C THR A 78 -13.60 -20.73 3.91
N GLY A 79 -12.66 -20.02 3.30
CA GLY A 79 -12.40 -20.16 1.87
C GLY A 79 -10.93 -20.02 1.53
N TRP A 80 -10.55 -20.62 0.41
CA TRP A 80 -9.18 -20.66 -0.02
C TRP A 80 -9.02 -20.61 -1.54
N LEU A 81 -7.87 -20.11 -1.96
CA LEU A 81 -7.37 -20.05 -3.33
C LEU A 81 -5.88 -20.43 -3.30
N TRP A 82 -5.48 -21.47 -4.03
CA TRP A 82 -4.11 -22.00 -4.01
C TRP A 82 -3.57 -22.19 -5.42
N SER A 83 -2.29 -21.88 -5.63
CA SER A 83 -1.58 -22.27 -6.85
C SER A 83 -1.53 -23.80 -6.97
N ARG A 84 -1.69 -24.32 -8.19
CA ARG A 84 -1.57 -25.75 -8.50
C ARG A 84 -0.12 -26.22 -8.53
N LEU A 85 0.77 -25.31 -8.86
CA LEU A 85 2.20 -25.54 -8.95
C LEU A 85 2.93 -24.75 -7.84
N PRO A 86 4.08 -25.25 -7.36
CA PRO A 86 4.92 -24.50 -6.43
C PRO A 86 5.72 -23.42 -7.17
N ILE A 87 6.06 -22.34 -6.46
CA ILE A 87 7.01 -21.34 -6.93
C ILE A 87 8.41 -21.95 -6.86
N THR A 88 9.05 -22.12 -8.01
CA THR A 88 10.42 -22.65 -8.12
C THR A 88 11.49 -21.57 -8.32
N SER A 89 11.06 -20.32 -8.46
CA SER A 89 11.94 -19.16 -8.62
C SER A 89 12.71 -18.88 -7.33
N THR A 90 14.02 -18.65 -7.45
CA THR A 90 14.90 -18.34 -6.31
C THR A 90 14.51 -17.01 -5.63
N ASN A 91 14.28 -15.98 -6.43
CA ASN A 91 13.86 -14.66 -5.97
C ASN A 91 12.54 -14.34 -6.66
N TRP A 92 11.59 -13.79 -5.93
CA TRP A 92 10.28 -13.52 -6.48
C TRP A 92 9.64 -12.32 -5.83
N GLN A 93 8.66 -11.76 -6.54
CA GLN A 93 7.78 -10.73 -6.04
C GLN A 93 6.35 -11.16 -6.32
N VAL A 94 5.50 -11.14 -5.30
CA VAL A 94 4.06 -11.31 -5.43
C VAL A 94 3.40 -9.99 -5.07
N GLU A 95 2.69 -9.40 -6.01
CA GLU A 95 1.78 -8.29 -5.79
C GLU A 95 0.35 -8.80 -5.90
N PHE A 96 -0.50 -8.47 -4.94
CA PHE A 96 -1.92 -8.78 -5.03
C PHE A 96 -2.76 -7.60 -4.57
N GLU A 97 -3.89 -7.42 -5.26
CA GLU A 97 -4.93 -6.48 -4.90
C GLU A 97 -6.04 -7.23 -4.18
N PHE A 98 -6.49 -6.68 -3.05
CA PHE A 98 -7.49 -7.28 -2.20
C PHE A 98 -8.45 -6.22 -1.66
N ASN A 99 -9.58 -6.68 -1.13
CA ASN A 99 -10.54 -5.83 -0.43
C ASN A 99 -11.09 -6.58 0.78
N ILE A 100 -11.11 -5.90 1.93
CA ILE A 100 -11.75 -6.38 3.16
C ILE A 100 -12.84 -5.38 3.52
N ASP A 101 -14.09 -5.82 3.52
CA ASP A 101 -15.23 -4.95 3.80
C ASP A 101 -16.43 -5.71 4.34
N GLY A 102 -17.25 -5.04 5.16
CA GLY A 102 -18.40 -5.65 5.82
C GLY A 102 -19.41 -4.61 6.30
N GLN A 103 -20.61 -5.07 6.65
CA GLN A 103 -21.72 -4.19 7.01
C GLN A 103 -21.50 -3.47 8.34
N HIS A 104 -20.80 -4.11 9.28
CA HIS A 104 -20.60 -3.60 10.63
C HIS A 104 -19.31 -2.79 10.74
N PRO A 105 -19.34 -1.55 11.25
CA PRO A 105 -18.13 -0.73 11.38
C PRO A 105 -17.13 -1.23 12.43
N THR A 106 -17.62 -1.81 13.53
CA THR A 106 -16.79 -2.13 14.73
C THR A 106 -16.74 -3.60 15.10
N LEU A 107 -17.75 -4.39 14.70
CA LEU A 107 -17.81 -5.82 14.97
C LEU A 107 -17.57 -6.56 13.66
N HIS A 108 -16.32 -6.89 13.39
CA HIS A 108 -15.86 -7.46 12.13
C HIS A 108 -14.66 -8.38 12.39
N GLY A 109 -14.39 -9.32 11.48
CA GLY A 109 -13.32 -10.29 11.65
C GLY A 109 -13.44 -11.50 10.72
N ASP A 110 -12.54 -12.49 10.81
CA ASP A 110 -11.30 -12.42 11.62
C ASP A 110 -10.13 -11.90 10.76
N GLY A 111 -10.12 -12.26 9.48
CA GLY A 111 -9.22 -11.68 8.49
C GLY A 111 -8.88 -12.64 7.35
N MET A 112 -7.76 -12.37 6.70
CA MET A 112 -7.22 -13.21 5.63
C MET A 112 -5.72 -13.45 5.79
N ALA A 113 -5.19 -14.46 5.11
CA ALA A 113 -3.77 -14.76 5.10
C ALA A 113 -3.27 -15.10 3.69
N VAL A 114 -2.00 -14.79 3.44
CA VAL A 114 -1.25 -15.26 2.26
C VAL A 114 -0.13 -16.17 2.70
N TRP A 115 0.09 -17.21 1.91
CA TRP A 115 0.90 -18.36 2.28
C TRP A 115 1.95 -18.68 1.22
N PHE A 116 3.12 -19.09 1.70
CA PHE A 116 4.18 -19.73 0.92
C PHE A 116 4.62 -20.99 1.67
N THR A 117 3.92 -22.09 1.44
CA THR A 117 3.98 -23.29 2.29
C THR A 117 4.16 -24.58 1.49
N SER A 118 4.71 -25.62 2.12
CA SER A 118 4.92 -26.93 1.47
C SER A 118 3.59 -27.66 1.20
N GLU A 119 2.57 -27.38 2.00
CA GLU A 119 1.22 -27.93 1.89
C GLU A 119 0.24 -26.91 1.30
N ARG A 120 -0.84 -27.37 0.67
CA ARG A 120 -1.86 -26.51 0.06
C ARG A 120 -3.26 -27.09 0.23
N ALA A 121 -4.28 -26.25 0.12
CA ALA A 121 -5.70 -26.65 0.06
C ALA A 121 -6.17 -27.56 1.21
N LYS A 122 -5.64 -27.34 2.42
CA LYS A 122 -6.08 -28.01 3.64
C LYS A 122 -6.76 -26.99 4.55
N VAL A 123 -8.04 -27.20 4.82
CA VAL A 123 -8.81 -26.32 5.71
C VAL A 123 -8.37 -26.52 7.15
N GLY A 124 -8.27 -25.41 7.90
CA GLY A 124 -7.94 -25.43 9.31
C GLY A 124 -8.23 -24.10 10.00
N PRO A 125 -7.87 -23.99 11.29
CA PRO A 125 -8.28 -22.88 12.15
C PRO A 125 -7.49 -21.59 11.91
N VAL A 126 -6.34 -21.64 11.24
CA VAL A 126 -5.45 -20.49 11.10
C VAL A 126 -5.81 -19.72 9.85
N PHE A 127 -6.71 -18.73 9.98
CA PHE A 127 -7.23 -17.93 8.86
C PHE A 127 -7.74 -18.79 7.69
N GLY A 128 -8.26 -19.98 7.99
CA GLY A 128 -8.80 -20.92 7.00
C GLY A 128 -7.80 -21.99 6.51
N PHE A 129 -6.57 -21.98 7.01
CA PHE A 129 -5.54 -22.99 6.71
C PHE A 129 -5.16 -23.82 7.95
N ILE A 130 -4.47 -24.94 7.73
CA ILE A 130 -4.02 -25.83 8.81
C ILE A 130 -3.08 -25.13 9.79
N ASP A 131 -3.17 -25.55 11.04
CA ASP A 131 -2.20 -25.22 12.07
C ASP A 131 -0.93 -26.07 11.93
N ARG A 132 0.16 -25.64 12.58
CA ARG A 132 1.49 -26.26 12.49
C ARG A 132 1.97 -26.40 11.04
N PHE A 133 1.77 -25.36 10.24
CA PHE A 133 2.21 -25.31 8.85
C PHE A 133 3.74 -25.23 8.73
N GLU A 134 4.28 -25.62 7.57
CA GLU A 134 5.69 -25.44 7.22
C GLU A 134 5.81 -24.41 6.09
N GLY A 135 6.49 -23.30 6.37
CA GLY A 135 6.70 -22.20 5.42
C GLY A 135 6.40 -20.83 6.02
N LEU A 136 5.89 -19.92 5.20
CA LEU A 136 5.56 -18.55 5.60
C LEU A 136 4.05 -18.33 5.57
N GLY A 137 3.52 -17.75 6.64
CA GLY A 137 2.20 -17.15 6.69
C GLY A 137 2.32 -15.65 6.95
N ILE A 138 1.61 -14.83 6.17
CA ILE A 138 1.43 -13.41 6.43
C ILE A 138 -0.06 -13.16 6.62
N PHE A 139 -0.43 -12.67 7.80
CA PHE A 139 -1.80 -12.54 8.26
C PHE A 139 -2.19 -11.07 8.22
N PHE A 140 -3.39 -10.82 7.69
CA PHE A 140 -4.06 -9.54 7.65
C PHE A 140 -5.22 -9.63 8.62
N ASP A 141 -4.90 -9.38 9.90
CA ASP A 141 -5.80 -9.61 11.01
C ASP A 141 -6.64 -8.36 11.27
N THR A 142 -7.96 -8.49 11.24
CA THR A 142 -8.89 -7.38 11.46
C THR A 142 -9.56 -7.41 12.82
N TYR A 143 -9.35 -8.46 13.63
CA TYR A 143 -10.00 -8.62 14.92
C TYR A 143 -8.99 -8.84 16.05
N ALA A 144 -9.13 -8.10 17.15
CA ALA A 144 -8.27 -8.27 18.31
C ALA A 144 -8.86 -9.32 19.27
N ASN A 145 -8.30 -10.53 19.30
CA ASN A 145 -8.65 -11.58 20.25
C ASN A 145 -8.17 -11.26 21.67
N SER A 146 -7.11 -10.45 21.80
CA SER A 146 -6.59 -10.00 23.09
C SER A 146 -6.20 -8.52 23.11
N ARG A 147 -5.70 -8.04 24.26
CA ARG A 147 -5.26 -6.66 24.41
C ARG A 147 -3.83 -6.48 23.90
N HIS A 148 -3.67 -5.66 22.87
CA HIS A 148 -2.37 -5.32 22.28
C HIS A 148 -1.96 -3.87 22.51
N PRO A 149 -0.65 -3.57 22.43
CA PRO A 149 -0.15 -2.19 22.43
C PRO A 149 -0.32 -1.50 21.06
N HIS A 150 -0.61 -2.26 20.00
CA HIS A 150 -0.83 -1.76 18.64
C HIS A 150 -2.32 -1.75 18.28
N SER A 151 -2.66 -1.02 17.22
CA SER A 151 -4.01 -0.98 16.66
C SER A 151 -4.27 -2.13 15.66
N PHE A 152 -5.55 -2.39 15.40
CA PHE A 152 -6.04 -3.30 14.37
C PHE A 152 -6.76 -2.50 13.27
N PRO A 153 -6.70 -2.92 12.00
CA PRO A 153 -6.07 -4.14 11.51
C PRO A 153 -4.54 -4.19 11.61
N TYR A 154 -4.01 -5.38 11.83
CA TYR A 154 -2.59 -5.64 12.03
C TYR A 154 -2.11 -6.67 11.00
N VAL A 155 -1.03 -6.33 10.28
CA VAL A 155 -0.41 -7.25 9.33
C VAL A 155 0.83 -7.84 9.97
N MET A 156 0.90 -9.15 10.09
CA MET A 156 2.01 -9.84 10.77
C MET A 156 2.49 -11.06 10.00
N ALA A 157 3.73 -11.48 10.24
CA ALA A 157 4.33 -12.65 9.61
C ALA A 157 4.79 -13.69 10.64
N MET A 158 4.54 -14.96 10.34
CA MET A 158 5.02 -16.12 11.08
C MET A 158 5.74 -17.08 10.15
N ILE A 159 6.88 -17.62 10.60
CA ILE A 159 7.59 -18.71 9.95
C ILE A 159 7.21 -20.01 10.66
N GLY A 160 6.50 -20.89 9.95
CA GLY A 160 6.09 -22.19 10.43
C GLY A 160 7.16 -23.25 10.19
N ASP A 161 7.45 -24.04 11.23
CA ASP A 161 8.43 -25.13 11.24
C ASP A 161 7.78 -26.53 11.14
N GLY A 162 6.47 -26.59 10.85
CA GLY A 162 5.69 -27.82 10.83
C GLY A 162 5.28 -28.36 12.20
N LYS A 163 5.58 -27.64 13.29
CA LYS A 163 5.38 -28.11 14.68
C LYS A 163 4.75 -27.07 15.59
N THR A 164 5.13 -25.81 15.42
CA THR A 164 4.71 -24.69 16.26
C THR A 164 3.30 -24.29 15.89
N GLU A 165 2.43 -24.25 16.90
CA GLU A 165 1.02 -23.86 16.77
C GLU A 165 0.88 -22.34 16.65
N TYR A 166 -0.10 -21.88 15.89
CA TYR A 166 -0.51 -20.47 15.87
C TYR A 166 -1.23 -20.11 17.17
N ASP A 167 -0.82 -19.00 17.79
CA ASP A 167 -1.36 -18.53 19.06
C ASP A 167 -2.64 -17.70 18.86
N HIS A 168 -3.76 -18.36 18.58
CA HIS A 168 -5.02 -17.67 18.27
C HIS A 168 -5.48 -16.74 19.39
N ASP A 169 -5.38 -17.17 20.65
CA ASP A 169 -5.88 -16.40 21.79
C ASP A 169 -5.16 -15.04 21.95
N PHE A 170 -3.95 -14.93 21.42
CA PHE A 170 -3.13 -13.70 21.45
C PHE A 170 -2.69 -13.26 20.05
N ASP A 171 -3.49 -13.53 19.02
CA ASP A 171 -3.32 -12.96 17.67
C ASP A 171 -1.93 -13.30 17.06
N GLY A 172 -1.43 -14.50 17.35
CA GLY A 172 -0.15 -15.03 16.89
C GLY A 172 1.08 -14.39 17.56
N LYS A 173 0.91 -13.54 18.58
CA LYS A 173 1.96 -12.70 19.15
C LYS A 173 3.22 -13.45 19.56
N LYS A 174 3.06 -14.65 20.12
CA LYS A 174 4.17 -15.49 20.59
C LYS A 174 5.15 -15.88 19.48
N ASN A 175 4.66 -16.02 18.24
CA ASN A 175 5.43 -16.50 17.10
C ASN A 175 5.57 -15.44 15.99
N GLU A 176 5.23 -14.19 16.31
CA GLU A 176 5.37 -13.05 15.40
C GLU A 176 6.87 -12.79 15.10
N VAL A 177 7.22 -12.77 13.82
CA VAL A 177 8.58 -12.44 13.37
C VAL A 177 8.71 -10.97 12.99
N ALA A 178 7.64 -10.40 12.43
CA ALA A 178 7.50 -8.97 12.16
C ALA A 178 6.03 -8.62 11.95
N GLY A 179 5.67 -7.35 12.15
CA GLY A 179 4.32 -6.85 11.87
C GLY A 179 4.25 -5.33 11.76
N CYS A 180 3.14 -4.83 11.24
CA CYS A 180 2.83 -3.40 11.14
C CYS A 180 1.33 -3.15 11.31
N GLU A 181 0.98 -1.97 11.84
CA GLU A 181 -0.39 -1.46 11.85
C GLU A 181 -0.75 -0.97 10.44
N ALA A 182 -1.91 -1.41 9.92
CA ALA A 182 -2.36 -1.00 8.62
C ALA A 182 -3.89 -0.92 8.58
N ASP A 183 -4.42 0.29 8.47
CA ASP A 183 -5.84 0.51 8.26
C ASP A 183 -6.19 0.10 6.82
N ILE A 184 -6.59 -1.15 6.61
CA ILE A 184 -6.79 -1.79 5.29
C ILE A 184 -8.26 -2.18 5.02
N ARG A 185 -9.14 -1.96 6.00
CA ARG A 185 -10.55 -2.33 5.91
C ARG A 185 -11.40 -1.17 5.34
N SER A 186 -12.41 -1.50 4.54
CA SER A 186 -13.38 -0.56 3.97
C SER A 186 -12.73 0.63 3.24
N LYS A 187 -11.65 0.37 2.50
CA LYS A 187 -10.93 1.40 1.74
C LYS A 187 -11.59 1.72 0.41
N GLN A 188 -11.63 3.02 0.11
CA GLN A 188 -12.09 3.52 -1.20
C GLN A 188 -11.00 3.48 -2.27
N VAL A 189 -9.74 3.36 -1.85
CA VAL A 189 -8.60 3.18 -2.74
C VAL A 189 -8.31 1.69 -2.91
N ALA A 190 -7.74 1.32 -4.05
CA ALA A 190 -7.32 -0.07 -4.28
C ALA A 190 -6.27 -0.47 -3.24
N THR A 191 -6.61 -1.50 -2.45
CA THR A 191 -5.72 -2.01 -1.40
C THR A 191 -4.83 -3.08 -2.00
N LYS A 192 -3.51 -2.90 -1.92
CA LYS A 192 -2.54 -3.85 -2.46
C LYS A 192 -1.49 -4.23 -1.44
N ALA A 193 -0.96 -5.43 -1.56
CA ALA A 193 0.23 -5.88 -0.85
C ALA A 193 1.26 -6.36 -1.86
N ARG A 194 2.52 -6.02 -1.61
CA ARG A 194 3.68 -6.47 -2.38
C ARG A 194 4.65 -7.16 -1.45
N ILE A 195 4.91 -8.43 -1.73
CA ILE A 195 5.82 -9.28 -0.99
C ILE A 195 7.00 -9.57 -1.90
N THR A 196 8.18 -9.10 -1.51
CA THR A 196 9.42 -9.30 -2.26
C THR A 196 10.34 -10.20 -1.46
N TYR A 197 10.73 -11.35 -2.03
CA TYR A 197 11.64 -12.30 -1.40
C TYR A 197 12.92 -12.47 -2.20
N TYR A 198 14.04 -12.21 -1.54
CA TYR A 198 15.37 -12.54 -2.01
C TYR A 198 15.95 -13.62 -1.12
N LYS A 199 16.17 -14.80 -1.71
CA LYS A 199 16.63 -15.98 -0.97
C LYS A 199 17.88 -15.68 -0.15
N ASN A 200 17.88 -16.14 1.10
CA ASN A 200 18.97 -15.95 2.06
C ASN A 200 19.37 -14.49 2.32
N THR A 201 18.53 -13.52 1.94
CA THR A 201 18.84 -12.10 2.09
C THR A 201 17.76 -11.39 2.90
N TYR A 202 16.55 -11.27 2.36
CA TYR A 202 15.43 -10.65 3.06
C TYR A 202 14.08 -11.00 2.42
N LEU A 203 13.02 -10.83 3.21
CA LEU A 203 11.64 -10.67 2.74
C LEU A 203 11.15 -9.27 3.12
N GLU A 204 10.57 -8.55 2.18
CA GLU A 204 9.99 -7.22 2.38
C GLU A 204 8.49 -7.26 2.07
N VAL A 205 7.69 -6.63 2.92
CA VAL A 205 6.26 -6.41 2.70
C VAL A 205 6.00 -4.92 2.63
N LYS A 206 5.36 -4.49 1.53
CA LYS A 206 4.83 -3.13 1.33
C LYS A 206 3.33 -3.20 1.11
N LEU A 207 2.62 -2.17 1.57
CA LEU A 207 1.16 -2.07 1.46
C LEU A 207 0.78 -0.77 0.77
N GLN A 208 -0.23 -0.79 -0.08
CA GLN A 208 -0.85 0.40 -0.64
C GLN A 208 -2.29 0.45 -0.13
N TYR A 209 -2.62 1.44 0.71
CA TYR A 209 -3.98 1.59 1.27
C TYR A 209 -4.37 3.04 1.59
N LYS A 210 -3.42 3.99 1.51
CA LYS A 210 -3.65 5.42 1.79
C LYS A 210 -3.99 6.21 0.53
N ALA A 211 -3.26 5.97 -0.56
CA ALA A 211 -3.44 6.61 -1.85
C ALA A 211 -3.04 5.66 -2.99
N TRP A 212 -3.46 5.97 -4.21
CA TRP A 212 -3.05 5.20 -5.40
C TRP A 212 -1.56 5.37 -5.66
N ASP A 213 -0.91 4.27 -6.05
CA ASP A 213 0.51 4.18 -6.36
C ASP A 213 1.46 4.64 -5.24
N GLN A 214 0.95 4.75 -4.00
CA GLN A 214 1.73 5.07 -2.82
C GLN A 214 1.94 3.83 -1.95
N TRP A 215 3.15 3.29 -2.00
CA TRP A 215 3.56 2.13 -1.21
C TRP A 215 4.10 2.53 0.16
N GLU A 216 3.44 2.05 1.21
CA GLU A 216 3.85 2.18 2.60
C GLU A 216 4.68 0.94 3.00
N PRO A 217 5.91 1.11 3.51
CA PRO A 217 6.66 0.02 4.09
C PRO A 217 5.92 -0.58 5.30
N CYS A 218 5.76 -1.90 5.33
CA CYS A 218 5.19 -2.59 6.48
C CYS A 218 6.30 -3.18 7.35
N PHE A 219 7.04 -4.17 6.82
CA PHE A 219 8.20 -4.73 7.52
C PHE A 219 9.19 -5.42 6.56
N THR A 220 10.40 -5.62 7.06
CA THR A 220 11.46 -6.38 6.37
C THR A 220 12.09 -7.39 7.32
N ILE A 221 12.10 -8.66 6.93
CA ILE A 221 12.66 -9.78 7.70
C ILE A 221 14.00 -10.17 7.09
N PRO A 222 15.14 -10.00 7.78
CA PRO A 222 16.44 -10.40 7.27
C PRO A 222 16.63 -11.92 7.34
N ASN A 223 17.37 -12.48 6.38
CA ASN A 223 17.84 -13.88 6.37
C ASN A 223 16.72 -14.94 6.52
N VAL A 224 15.50 -14.62 6.12
CA VAL A 224 14.38 -15.57 6.12
C VAL A 224 14.60 -16.68 5.09
N THR A 225 14.22 -17.90 5.46
CA THR A 225 14.30 -19.08 4.60
C THR A 225 12.90 -19.64 4.40
N ILE A 226 12.43 -19.63 3.16
CA ILE A 226 11.17 -20.25 2.74
C ILE A 226 11.51 -21.60 2.09
N PRO A 227 10.69 -22.66 2.29
CA PRO A 227 10.88 -23.94 1.62
C PRO A 227 11.09 -23.79 0.11
N SER A 228 12.00 -24.59 -0.47
CA SER A 228 12.31 -24.52 -1.90
C SER A 228 11.15 -24.95 -2.80
N VAL A 229 10.17 -25.66 -2.23
CA VAL A 229 8.91 -26.04 -2.85
C VAL A 229 7.81 -25.42 -2.00
N ALA A 230 7.32 -24.26 -2.43
CA ALA A 230 6.28 -23.52 -1.72
C ALA A 230 5.14 -23.20 -2.67
N TYR A 231 3.92 -23.55 -2.29
CA TYR A 231 2.69 -23.14 -2.97
C TYR A 231 2.29 -21.75 -2.52
N LEU A 232 1.77 -20.96 -3.46
CA LEU A 232 1.17 -19.66 -3.17
C LEU A 232 -0.29 -19.88 -2.79
N GLY A 233 -0.68 -19.48 -1.59
CA GLY A 233 -2.03 -19.62 -1.08
C GLY A 233 -2.61 -18.32 -0.56
N PHE A 234 -3.93 -18.19 -0.67
CA PHE A 234 -4.72 -17.14 -0.04
C PHE A 234 -5.88 -17.81 0.67
N THR A 235 -6.08 -17.51 1.93
CA THR A 235 -7.19 -18.05 2.73
C THR A 235 -7.84 -16.94 3.54
N ALA A 236 -9.09 -17.15 3.91
CA ALA A 236 -9.77 -16.28 4.86
C ALA A 236 -10.73 -17.10 5.73
N LEU A 237 -11.03 -16.57 6.91
CA LEU A 237 -11.91 -17.20 7.88
C LEU A 237 -12.74 -16.12 8.60
N THR A 238 -13.98 -16.48 8.92
CA THR A 238 -14.86 -15.68 9.77
C THR A 238 -15.32 -16.51 10.95
N GLY A 239 -15.23 -15.95 12.16
CA GLY A 239 -15.73 -16.56 13.39
C GLY A 239 -17.17 -16.14 13.71
N GLU A 240 -17.37 -15.60 14.91
CA GLU A 240 -18.64 -15.01 15.36
C GLU A 240 -18.90 -13.63 14.73
N VAL A 241 -17.84 -12.96 14.29
CA VAL A 241 -17.88 -11.75 13.48
C VAL A 241 -17.46 -12.09 12.06
N SER A 242 -17.76 -11.20 11.12
CA SER A 242 -17.53 -11.47 9.70
C SER A 242 -17.14 -10.24 8.91
N ASP A 243 -16.46 -10.49 7.80
CA ASP A 243 -16.17 -9.57 6.71
C ASP A 243 -16.19 -10.34 5.39
N ASN A 244 -16.38 -9.62 4.29
CA ASN A 244 -16.03 -10.12 2.97
C ASN A 244 -14.52 -10.00 2.80
N HIS A 245 -13.89 -11.09 2.35
CA HIS A 245 -12.47 -11.10 1.99
C HIS A 245 -12.34 -11.42 0.51
N ASP A 246 -11.99 -10.41 -0.30
CA ASP A 246 -11.99 -10.50 -1.75
C ASP A 246 -10.56 -10.35 -2.30
N ILE A 247 -10.17 -11.21 -3.24
CA ILE A 247 -8.95 -11.09 -4.05
C ILE A 247 -9.34 -10.57 -5.43
N ILE A 248 -8.77 -9.43 -5.83
CA ILE A 248 -9.06 -8.77 -7.10
C ILE A 248 -8.08 -9.22 -8.19
N SER A 249 -6.79 -9.25 -7.87
CA SER A 249 -5.76 -9.73 -8.78
C SER A 249 -4.52 -10.20 -8.04
N ILE A 250 -3.75 -11.09 -8.66
CA ILE A 250 -2.44 -11.56 -8.21
C ILE A 250 -1.49 -11.48 -9.40
N THR A 251 -0.36 -10.83 -9.22
CA THR A 251 0.74 -10.76 -10.18
C THR A 251 2.01 -11.25 -9.51
N THR A 252 2.57 -12.33 -10.04
CA THR A 252 3.83 -12.89 -9.56
C THR A 252 4.92 -12.72 -10.61
N ASN A 253 6.10 -12.30 -10.17
CA ASN A 253 7.29 -12.13 -10.99
C ASN A 253 8.49 -12.86 -10.38
N ASN A 254 9.35 -13.43 -11.22
CA ASN A 254 10.70 -13.87 -10.87
C ASN A 254 11.66 -12.69 -11.01
N ILE A 255 12.58 -12.51 -10.06
CA ILE A 255 13.55 -11.42 -10.07
C ILE A 255 14.91 -11.97 -10.52
N VAL A 256 15.33 -11.62 -11.73
CA VAL A 256 16.55 -12.17 -12.36
C VAL A 256 17.80 -11.43 -11.91
N SER A 257 17.72 -10.12 -11.72
CA SER A 257 18.81 -9.30 -11.20
C SER A 257 18.38 -8.62 -9.91
N VAL A 258 19.13 -8.87 -8.84
CA VAL A 258 19.06 -8.06 -7.62
C VAL A 258 19.65 -6.70 -8.00
N PRO A 259 18.91 -5.59 -7.91
CA PRO A 259 19.53 -4.29 -8.06
C PRO A 259 20.65 -4.20 -7.02
N PRO A 260 21.86 -3.72 -7.39
CA PRO A 260 22.92 -3.56 -6.42
C PRO A 260 22.37 -2.64 -5.32
N ARG A 261 22.29 -3.17 -4.08
CA ARG A 261 21.92 -2.39 -2.88
C ARG A 261 22.81 -1.15 -2.87
N SER A 262 22.28 -0.03 -3.33
CA SER A 262 22.83 1.28 -3.01
C SER A 262 22.43 1.52 -1.56
N TYR A 263 23.15 0.88 -0.63
CA TYR A 263 23.17 1.33 0.75
C TYR A 263 23.80 2.72 0.72
N LYS A 264 22.97 3.74 0.50
CA LYS A 264 23.29 5.09 0.91
C LYS A 264 23.08 5.06 2.43
N PRO A 265 24.13 5.08 3.25
CA PRO A 265 23.92 5.36 4.66
C PRO A 265 23.10 6.64 4.72
N SER A 266 22.03 6.63 5.51
CA SER A 266 21.28 7.84 5.82
C SER A 266 22.25 8.79 6.54
N VAL A 267 22.99 9.58 5.76
CA VAL A 267 23.55 10.81 6.26
C VAL A 267 22.32 11.58 6.71
N ARG A 268 22.17 11.76 8.02
CA ARG A 268 21.29 12.80 8.57
C ARG A 268 21.63 14.06 7.79
N GLN A 269 20.81 14.41 6.81
CA GLN A 269 20.78 15.78 6.34
C GLN A 269 20.32 16.55 7.56
N GLN A 270 21.28 17.18 8.26
CA GLN A 270 20.96 18.34 9.04
C GLN A 270 20.26 19.28 8.07
N ASP A 271 18.95 19.44 8.26
CA ASP A 271 18.22 20.54 7.66
C ASP A 271 19.05 21.80 7.88
N PRO A 272 19.53 22.49 6.84
CA PRO A 272 20.14 23.79 7.03
C PRO A 272 19.04 24.65 7.64
N SER A 273 19.25 25.06 8.89
CA SER A 273 18.37 25.93 9.66
C SER A 273 17.86 27.08 8.78
N SER A 274 16.64 26.95 8.29
CA SER A 274 15.96 27.95 7.49
C SER A 274 15.44 29.05 8.41
N SER A 275 16.34 29.83 8.99
CA SER A 275 15.95 30.88 9.93
C SER A 275 16.99 32.00 9.94
N SER A 276 16.92 32.89 8.95
CA SER A 276 17.23 34.32 9.14
C SER A 276 17.05 35.13 7.84
N TRP A 277 17.17 34.52 6.66
CA TRP A 277 17.27 35.29 5.41
C TRP A 277 15.93 35.56 4.71
N PHE A 278 15.00 34.59 4.72
CA PHE A 278 13.66 34.78 4.15
C PHE A 278 12.80 35.78 4.94
N GLY A 279 12.97 35.85 6.27
CA GLY A 279 12.29 36.84 7.12
C GLY A 279 12.74 38.28 6.87
N LEU A 280 14.05 38.51 6.67
CA LEU A 280 14.61 39.83 6.40
C LEU A 280 14.10 40.41 5.07
N LEU A 281 14.01 39.57 4.03
CA LEU A 281 13.50 39.97 2.72
C LEU A 281 11.99 40.28 2.75
N PHE A 282 11.22 39.62 3.63
CA PHE A 282 9.80 39.90 3.81
C PHE A 282 9.56 41.24 4.51
N ILE A 283 10.35 41.55 5.55
CA ILE A 283 10.27 42.82 6.29
C ILE A 283 10.68 43.99 5.39
N LEU A 284 11.76 43.85 4.62
CA LEU A 284 12.19 44.91 3.69
C LEU A 284 11.13 45.21 2.62
N LYS A 285 10.41 44.20 2.13
CA LYS A 285 9.28 44.40 1.20
C LYS A 285 8.12 45.14 1.85
N LEU A 286 7.77 44.85 3.10
CA LEU A 286 6.70 45.55 3.82
C LEU A 286 7.04 47.02 4.09
N ILE A 287 8.30 47.32 4.43
CA ILE A 287 8.74 48.70 4.64
C ILE A 287 8.65 49.48 3.32
N ALA A 288 9.11 48.89 2.21
CA ALA A 288 9.07 49.53 0.90
C ALA A 288 7.63 49.81 0.41
N THR A 289 6.70 48.88 0.62
CA THR A 289 5.28 49.09 0.25
C THR A 289 4.60 50.14 1.13
N SER A 290 4.90 50.17 2.44
CA SER A 290 4.35 51.19 3.34
C SER A 290 4.86 52.60 3.03
N ALA A 291 6.15 52.73 2.68
CA ALA A 291 6.72 54.00 2.24
C ALA A 291 6.08 54.48 0.93
N PHE A 292 5.84 53.56 -0.01
CA PHE A 292 5.19 53.88 -1.29
C PHE A 292 3.75 54.38 -1.10
N LEU A 293 2.97 53.73 -0.23
CA LEU A 293 1.63 54.22 0.13
C LEU A 293 1.69 55.58 0.85
N GLY A 294 2.66 55.79 1.73
CA GLY A 294 2.85 57.07 2.41
C GLY A 294 3.10 58.24 1.45
N VAL A 295 3.95 58.02 0.43
CA VAL A 295 4.21 59.01 -0.62
C VAL A 295 2.95 59.27 -1.45
N LEU A 296 2.19 58.24 -1.83
CA LEU A 296 0.93 58.41 -2.55
C LEU A 296 -0.10 59.24 -1.75
N VAL A 297 -0.21 59.02 -0.44
CA VAL A 297 -1.09 59.81 0.43
C VAL A 297 -0.62 61.25 0.55
N LEU A 298 0.69 61.51 0.65
CA LEU A 298 1.23 62.88 0.67
C LEU A 298 0.98 63.62 -0.64
N VAL A 299 1.22 62.97 -1.78
CA VAL A 299 0.93 63.53 -3.11
C VAL A 299 -0.57 63.83 -3.24
N TYR A 300 -1.43 62.92 -2.79
CA TYR A 300 -2.88 63.13 -2.79
C TYR A 300 -3.30 64.31 -1.91
N ARG A 301 -2.73 64.43 -0.70
CA ARG A 301 -2.99 65.57 0.20
C ARG A 301 -2.48 66.90 -0.38
N MET A 302 -1.31 66.92 -1.02
CA MET A 302 -0.79 68.11 -1.69
C MET A 302 -1.67 68.52 -2.88
N TYR A 303 -2.10 67.56 -3.69
CA TYR A 303 -3.03 67.79 -4.80
C TYR A 303 -4.35 68.37 -4.30
N LYS A 304 -4.93 67.80 -3.23
CA LYS A 304 -6.16 68.29 -2.61
C LYS A 304 -6.00 69.70 -2.03
N ASN A 305 -4.87 70.01 -1.39
CA ASN A 305 -4.59 71.35 -0.87
C ASN A 305 -4.35 72.40 -1.98
N GLN A 306 -3.80 72.02 -3.13
CA GLN A 306 -3.72 72.90 -4.30
C GLN A 306 -5.11 73.13 -4.93
N SER A 307 -5.97 72.12 -4.97
CA SER A 307 -7.35 72.23 -5.45
C SER A 307 -8.20 73.16 -4.59
N ASN A 308 -7.99 73.17 -3.27
CA ASN A 308 -8.74 74.03 -2.33
C ASN A 308 -8.25 75.49 -2.27
N LYS A 309 -7.13 75.84 -2.92
CA LYS A 309 -6.63 77.23 -3.04
C LYS A 309 -7.01 77.91 -4.36
N ARG A 310 -7.83 77.27 -5.19
CA ARG A 310 -8.30 77.77 -6.49
C ARG A 310 -9.81 78.11 -6.53
N PHE A 311 -10.42 78.31 -5.37
CA PHE A 311 -11.71 78.95 -5.20
C PHE A 311 -11.59 80.04 -4.13
#